data_AF-A0A949CQW9-F1
#
_entry.id   AF-A0A949CQW9-F1
#
_cell.length_a   1.000
_cell.length_b   1.000
_cell.length_c   1.000
_cell.angle_alpha   90.00
_cell.angle_beta   90.00
_cell.angle_gamma   90.00
#
_symmetry.space_group_name_H-M   'P 1'
#
loop_
_entity.id
_entity.type
_entity.pdbx_description
1 polymer ?
#
loop_
_entity_poly.entity_id
_entity_poly.type
_entity_poly.pdbx_seq_one_letter_code
_entity_poly.pdbx_strand_id
1 'polypeptide(L)'
;MVISEWVSGRVFRFVHGNNLVYNTCWEDPRLDRQALNLTSHDKVLVITSAGCNALDYLLAGAGKVHAVDMNPRQNALLELKASALRNLDYERFYKMFGDGRLPNVESVYAAHLRNHLSPQSKKYWDRWIRFFDHPTKSFYFRGTSGAFAKMVGTYINKVARCKKEVREILDAPTLQDQQEIYDRVREKIWSRSLKFAMNRDTTLSMLGVPKAQRRQIDQQYPGGIVKFVEDSLEAVFAKIPIQDNYFWRVYITGSYTPSCCPEYVKEANFERLQNGLLENLHIHTDSVQGFLEKHDGQITRFILLDHMDWLSDHFFPWLESEWQAILLRAAPKTRILWRSGGLRTDFIDDVRVKKGNEEVKLKELLTYDVELANRLHQLDRVHTYGSFYIADLAV
;
A
#
# COMPACT_ATOMS: atom_id res chain seq x y z
N MET A 1 -12.19 -25.94 15.50
CA MET A 1 -11.23 -24.81 15.48
C MET A 1 -10.12 -24.97 14.43
N VAL A 2 -9.50 -26.15 14.30
CA VAL A 2 -8.33 -26.44 13.42
C VAL A 2 -8.56 -26.22 11.90
N ILE A 3 -9.76 -26.48 11.37
CA ILE A 3 -10.02 -26.42 9.92
C ILE A 3 -10.07 -24.97 9.40
N SER A 4 -10.56 -24.02 10.20
CA SER A 4 -10.67 -22.61 9.76
C SER A 4 -9.33 -21.89 9.75
N GLU A 5 -8.41 -22.27 10.65
CA GLU A 5 -7.04 -21.75 10.74
C GLU A 5 -6.18 -22.28 9.59
N TRP A 6 -6.36 -23.55 9.21
CA TRP A 6 -5.69 -24.17 8.07
C TRP A 6 -6.10 -23.54 6.73
N VAL A 7 -7.38 -23.19 6.57
CA VAL A 7 -7.89 -22.48 5.39
C VAL A 7 -7.35 -21.05 5.32
N SER A 8 -7.32 -20.31 6.44
CA SER A 8 -6.75 -18.95 6.50
C SER A 8 -5.26 -18.93 6.17
N GLY A 9 -4.47 -19.85 6.75
CA GLY A 9 -3.03 -19.95 6.47
C GLY A 9 -2.70 -20.44 5.06
N ARG A 10 -3.57 -21.23 4.42
CA ARG A 10 -3.46 -21.61 3.01
C ARG A 10 -3.86 -20.47 2.08
N VAL A 11 -4.91 -19.72 2.38
CA VAL A 11 -5.31 -18.54 1.59
C VAL A 11 -4.23 -17.46 1.70
N PHE A 12 -3.68 -17.21 2.88
CA PHE A 12 -2.57 -16.27 3.07
C PHE A 12 -1.34 -16.68 2.26
N ARG A 13 -0.87 -17.95 2.36
CA ARG A 13 0.24 -18.47 1.53
C ARG A 13 -0.08 -18.52 0.04
N PHE A 14 -1.32 -18.79 -0.35
CA PHE A 14 -1.74 -18.86 -1.75
C PHE A 14 -1.84 -17.47 -2.39
N VAL A 15 -2.35 -16.49 -1.64
CA VAL A 15 -2.48 -15.08 -2.07
C VAL A 15 -1.12 -14.38 -2.10
N HIS A 16 -0.27 -14.60 -1.08
CA HIS A 16 1.04 -13.94 -0.99
C HIS A 16 2.16 -14.69 -1.73
N GLY A 17 2.02 -15.99 -1.96
CA GLY A 17 3.09 -16.82 -2.56
C GLY A 17 3.03 -16.95 -4.08
N ASN A 18 1.87 -16.79 -4.72
CA ASN A 18 1.69 -17.10 -6.15
C ASN A 18 1.18 -15.94 -7.03
N ASN A 19 0.64 -14.88 -6.44
CA ASN A 19 0.05 -13.77 -7.18
C ASN A 19 0.74 -12.43 -6.89
N LEU A 20 0.61 -11.50 -7.84
CA LEU A 20 0.81 -10.08 -7.55
C LEU A 20 -0.34 -9.62 -6.65
N VAL A 21 -0.03 -9.20 -5.42
CA VAL A 21 -1.07 -8.81 -4.46
C VAL A 21 -1.57 -7.40 -4.77
N TYR A 22 -0.65 -6.45 -4.86
CA TYR A 22 -0.93 -5.03 -5.07
C TYR A 22 -0.37 -4.57 -6.42
N ASN A 23 -1.20 -3.90 -7.22
CA ASN A 23 -0.76 -3.29 -8.48
C ASN A 23 -0.48 -1.77 -8.33
N THR A 24 -0.95 -1.17 -7.24
CA THR A 24 -0.62 0.17 -6.75
C THR A 24 -0.55 0.14 -5.22
N CYS A 25 0.25 1.02 -4.61
CA CYS A 25 0.28 1.23 -3.15
C CYS A 25 -1.05 1.85 -2.69
N TRP A 26 -1.43 1.54 -1.44
CA TRP A 26 -2.65 2.02 -0.76
C TRP A 26 -2.30 2.83 0.49
N GLU A 27 -1.09 3.38 0.52
CA GLU A 27 -0.58 4.23 1.58
C GLU A 27 -0.30 5.60 1.00
N ASP A 28 -0.97 6.65 1.50
CA ASP A 28 -0.81 8.00 0.96
C ASP A 28 0.57 8.60 1.26
N PRO A 29 1.45 8.77 0.25
CA PRO A 29 2.80 9.27 0.49
C PRO A 29 2.80 10.77 0.85
N ARG A 30 1.69 11.51 0.70
CA ARG A 30 1.62 12.91 1.16
C ARG A 30 1.76 13.04 2.67
N LEU A 31 1.23 12.07 3.40
CA LEU A 31 1.35 12.00 4.86
C LEU A 31 2.80 11.62 5.21
N ASP A 32 3.34 10.62 4.51
CA ASP A 32 4.72 10.16 4.72
C ASP A 32 5.74 11.29 4.48
N ARG A 33 5.57 12.10 3.42
CA ARG A 33 6.45 13.24 3.13
C ARG A 33 6.47 14.25 4.28
N GLN A 34 5.30 14.57 4.84
CA GLN A 34 5.20 15.48 6.00
C GLN A 34 5.79 14.85 7.26
N ALA A 35 5.53 13.56 7.50
CA ALA A 35 5.98 12.87 8.70
C ALA A 35 7.49 12.58 8.69
N LEU A 36 8.06 12.25 7.54
CA LEU A 36 9.47 11.86 7.40
C LEU A 36 10.42 13.04 7.19
N ASN A 37 9.95 14.11 6.54
CA ASN A 37 10.74 15.28 6.14
C ASN A 37 12.08 14.87 5.50
N LEU A 38 11.99 14.09 4.42
CA LEU A 38 13.13 13.41 3.79
C LEU A 38 14.16 14.39 3.22
N THR A 39 15.43 14.00 3.34
CA THR A 39 16.60 14.70 2.81
C THR A 39 17.54 13.73 2.10
N SER A 40 18.55 14.26 1.41
CA SER A 40 19.57 13.46 0.73
C SER A 40 20.47 12.65 1.68
N HIS A 41 20.40 12.90 2.99
CA HIS A 41 21.09 12.10 4.00
C HIS A 41 20.27 10.90 4.48
N ASP A 42 18.99 10.84 4.13
CA ASP A 42 18.11 9.78 4.60
C ASP A 42 18.30 8.47 3.84
N LYS A 43 18.37 7.39 4.60
CA LYS A 43 18.39 6.00 4.14
C LYS A 43 17.09 5.38 4.61
N VAL A 44 16.22 5.11 3.65
CA VAL A 44 14.84 4.68 3.86
C VAL A 44 14.74 3.18 3.67
N LEU A 45 14.10 2.48 4.62
CA LEU A 45 13.57 1.13 4.41
C LEU A 45 12.05 1.24 4.26
N VAL A 46 11.51 0.67 3.19
CA VAL A 46 10.07 0.63 2.92
C VAL A 46 9.67 -0.76 2.44
N ILE A 47 8.51 -1.25 2.88
CA ILE A 47 7.93 -2.46 2.31
C ILE A 47 7.51 -2.18 0.86
N THR A 48 7.98 -2.97 -0.10
CA THR A 48 7.86 -2.63 -1.53
C THR A 48 6.40 -2.41 -1.94
N SER A 49 5.49 -3.31 -1.57
CA SER A 49 4.09 -3.28 -2.03
C SER A 49 4.04 -3.18 -3.57
N ALA A 50 3.49 -2.13 -4.17
CA ALA A 50 3.55 -1.95 -5.62
C ALA A 50 4.71 -1.07 -6.10
N GLY A 51 5.58 -0.62 -5.19
CA GLY A 51 6.74 0.22 -5.47
C GLY A 51 6.44 1.71 -5.70
N CYS A 52 5.18 2.14 -5.58
CA CYS A 52 4.80 3.54 -5.81
C CYS A 52 5.46 4.47 -4.78
N ASN A 53 5.40 4.11 -3.49
CA ASN A 53 5.94 4.95 -2.42
C ASN A 53 7.47 4.93 -2.38
N ALA A 54 8.10 3.82 -2.76
CA ALA A 54 9.56 3.77 -2.91
C ALA A 54 10.05 4.81 -3.96
N LEU A 55 9.38 4.91 -5.10
CA LEU A 55 9.68 5.93 -6.11
C LEU A 55 9.33 7.35 -5.62
N ASP A 56 8.25 7.48 -4.86
CA ASP A 56 7.85 8.74 -4.26
C ASP A 56 8.90 9.29 -3.27
N TYR A 57 9.50 8.43 -2.45
CA TYR A 57 10.52 8.84 -1.48
C TYR A 57 11.81 9.30 -2.15
N LEU A 58 12.17 8.74 -3.31
CA LEU A 58 13.26 9.27 -4.13
C LEU A 58 12.94 10.69 -4.61
N LEU A 59 11.72 10.92 -5.08
CA LEU A 59 11.25 12.25 -5.52
C LEU A 59 11.17 13.25 -4.37
N ALA A 60 10.91 12.77 -3.15
CA ALA A 60 10.92 13.54 -1.91
C ALA A 60 12.33 13.84 -1.40
N GLY A 61 13.38 13.33 -2.06
CA GLY A 61 14.77 13.69 -1.78
C GLY A 61 15.55 12.66 -0.99
N ALA A 62 15.00 11.47 -0.70
CA ALA A 62 15.73 10.42 0.00
C ALA A 62 17.03 10.05 -0.74
N GLY A 63 18.15 10.04 -0.01
CA GLY A 63 19.45 9.68 -0.55
C GLY A 63 19.58 8.18 -0.89
N LYS A 64 18.82 7.33 -0.21
CA LYS A 64 18.77 5.89 -0.49
C LYS A 64 17.42 5.31 -0.12
N VAL A 65 16.85 4.46 -0.97
CA VAL A 65 15.59 3.75 -0.71
C VAL A 65 15.81 2.24 -0.88
N HIS A 66 15.67 1.50 0.21
CA HIS A 66 15.63 0.05 0.27
C HIS A 66 14.17 -0.41 0.26
N ALA A 67 13.70 -0.85 -0.91
CA ALA A 67 12.40 -1.48 -1.07
C ALA A 67 12.52 -2.98 -0.77
N VAL A 68 11.87 -3.46 0.28
CA VAL A 68 12.01 -4.83 0.79
C VAL A 68 10.66 -5.53 0.74
N ASP A 69 10.59 -6.75 0.18
CA ASP A 69 9.34 -7.52 0.15
C ASP A 69 9.62 -9.03 0.08
N MET A 70 8.85 -9.81 0.83
CA MET A 70 8.95 -11.27 0.80
C MET A 70 8.34 -11.87 -0.48
N ASN A 71 7.40 -11.17 -1.11
CA ASN A 71 6.81 -11.60 -2.37
C ASN A 71 7.61 -11.04 -3.55
N PRO A 72 8.38 -11.88 -4.27
CA PRO A 72 9.21 -11.41 -5.38
C PRO A 72 8.42 -10.76 -6.52
N ARG A 73 7.10 -10.95 -6.59
CA ARG A 73 6.24 -10.37 -7.65
C ARG A 73 6.01 -8.87 -7.45
N GLN A 74 6.02 -8.42 -6.20
CA GLN A 74 5.97 -7.01 -5.83
C GLN A 74 7.24 -6.29 -6.27
N ASN A 75 8.38 -6.90 -5.94
CA ASN A 75 9.69 -6.46 -6.42
C ASN A 75 9.80 -6.51 -7.94
N ALA A 76 9.24 -7.53 -8.59
CA ALA A 76 9.20 -7.59 -10.05
C ALA A 76 8.41 -6.42 -10.67
N LEU A 77 7.32 -5.97 -10.02
CA LEU A 77 6.58 -4.79 -10.49
C LEU A 77 7.38 -3.50 -10.32
N LEU A 78 8.07 -3.32 -9.19
CA LEU A 78 8.95 -2.17 -9.00
C LEU A 78 10.13 -2.19 -9.99
N GLU A 79 10.75 -3.35 -10.24
CA GLU A 79 11.79 -3.50 -11.26
C GLU A 79 11.27 -3.14 -12.66
N LEU A 80 10.05 -3.56 -13.02
CA LEU A 80 9.44 -3.19 -14.30
C LEU A 80 9.19 -1.69 -14.42
N LYS A 81 8.69 -1.04 -13.35
CA LYS A 81 8.53 0.42 -13.30
C LYS A 81 9.87 1.13 -13.46
N ALA A 82 10.90 0.72 -12.73
CA ALA A 82 12.24 1.30 -12.81
C ALA A 82 12.87 1.09 -14.21
N SER A 83 12.68 -0.09 -14.81
CA SER A 83 13.13 -0.36 -16.18
C SER A 83 12.41 0.52 -17.20
N ALA A 84 11.10 0.72 -17.04
CA ALA A 84 10.31 1.58 -17.92
C ALA A 84 10.66 3.08 -17.78
N LEU A 85 10.88 3.55 -16.55
CA LEU A 85 11.34 4.92 -16.28
C LEU A 85 12.71 5.20 -16.92
N ARG A 86 13.60 4.22 -16.97
CA ARG A 86 14.93 4.37 -17.60
C ARG A 86 14.87 4.34 -19.12
N ASN A 87 14.07 3.43 -19.69
CA ASN A 87 14.23 3.01 -21.09
C ASN A 87 13.08 3.37 -22.04
N LEU A 88 12.00 3.98 -21.54
CA LEU A 88 10.90 4.46 -22.38
C LEU A 88 10.91 5.99 -22.47
N ASP A 89 10.22 6.52 -23.47
CA ASP A 89 9.73 7.90 -23.45
C ASP A 89 8.53 8.03 -22.50
N TYR A 90 8.21 9.26 -22.11
CA TYR A 90 7.11 9.54 -21.20
C TYR A 90 5.76 9.04 -21.75
N GLU A 91 5.51 9.16 -23.06
CA GLU A 91 4.23 8.75 -23.65
C GLU A 91 3.98 7.23 -23.51
N ARG A 92 4.97 6.40 -23.81
CA ARG A 92 4.87 4.93 -23.65
C ARG A 92 4.81 4.54 -22.19
N PHE A 93 5.58 5.21 -21.34
CA PHE A 93 5.51 5.02 -19.90
C PHE A 93 4.11 5.34 -19.35
N TYR A 94 3.53 6.48 -19.76
CA TYR A 94 2.19 6.91 -19.37
C TYR A 94 1.12 5.98 -19.91
N LYS A 95 1.21 5.47 -21.15
CA LYS A 95 0.29 4.41 -21.61
C LYS A 95 0.36 3.18 -20.70
N MET A 96 1.57 2.74 -20.36
CA MET A 96 1.76 1.54 -19.55
C MET A 96 1.27 1.69 -18.11
N PHE A 97 1.64 2.77 -17.41
CA PHE A 97 1.36 2.97 -15.99
C PHE A 97 0.37 4.11 -15.68
N GLY A 98 0.16 5.08 -16.56
CA GLY A 98 -0.96 6.02 -16.48
C GLY A 98 -2.28 5.35 -16.88
N ASP A 99 -2.37 4.89 -18.13
CA ASP A 99 -3.58 4.27 -18.68
C ASP A 99 -3.77 2.82 -18.21
N GLY A 100 -2.71 2.19 -17.70
CA GLY A 100 -2.70 0.77 -17.35
C GLY A 100 -2.77 -0.14 -18.57
N ARG A 101 -2.47 0.37 -19.77
CA ARG A 101 -2.45 -0.38 -21.02
C ARG A 101 -1.47 0.21 -22.04
N LEU A 102 -0.52 -0.61 -22.48
CA LEU A 102 0.36 -0.34 -23.61
C LEU A 102 0.09 -1.36 -24.75
N PRO A 103 -0.53 -0.95 -25.86
CA PRO A 103 -0.66 -1.82 -27.04
C PRO A 103 0.71 -2.31 -27.53
N ASN A 104 0.80 -3.58 -27.93
CA ASN A 104 2.04 -4.23 -28.36
C ASN A 104 3.14 -4.25 -27.26
N VAL A 105 2.73 -4.33 -25.99
CA VAL A 105 3.65 -4.34 -24.84
C VAL A 105 4.71 -5.43 -24.96
N GLU A 106 4.41 -6.57 -25.57
CA GLU A 106 5.38 -7.67 -25.74
C GLU A 106 6.62 -7.24 -26.52
N SER A 107 6.43 -6.51 -27.62
CA SER A 107 7.54 -5.99 -28.44
C SER A 107 8.33 -4.93 -27.69
N VAL A 108 7.64 -4.01 -27.00
CA VAL A 108 8.29 -2.97 -26.19
C VAL A 108 9.08 -3.58 -25.05
N TYR A 109 8.50 -4.57 -24.36
CA TYR A 109 9.13 -5.29 -23.27
C TYR A 109 10.38 -6.03 -23.74
N ALA A 110 10.28 -6.79 -24.84
CA ALA A 110 11.40 -7.54 -25.39
C ALA A 110 12.57 -6.62 -25.83
N ALA A 111 12.25 -5.47 -26.45
CA ALA A 111 13.25 -4.55 -26.99
C ALA A 111 13.89 -3.64 -25.93
N HIS A 112 13.10 -3.11 -24.99
CA HIS A 112 13.53 -2.01 -24.12
C HIS A 112 13.57 -2.34 -22.63
N LEU A 113 12.76 -3.28 -22.14
CA LEU A 113 12.57 -3.46 -20.69
C LEU A 113 13.25 -4.71 -20.15
N ARG A 114 13.10 -5.82 -20.88
CA ARG A 114 13.39 -7.16 -20.40
C ARG A 114 14.83 -7.32 -19.94
N ASN A 115 15.80 -6.80 -20.67
CA ASN A 115 17.22 -7.03 -20.38
C ASN A 115 17.69 -6.39 -19.07
N HIS A 116 17.00 -5.36 -18.59
CA HIS A 116 17.30 -4.63 -17.35
C HIS A 116 16.65 -5.24 -16.10
N LEU A 117 15.93 -6.36 -16.24
CA LEU A 117 15.29 -7.06 -15.13
C LEU A 117 16.17 -8.19 -14.58
N SER A 118 16.04 -8.46 -13.30
CA SER A 118 16.61 -9.64 -12.64
C SER A 118 16.07 -10.93 -13.25
N PRO A 119 16.77 -12.08 -13.14
CA PRO A 119 16.29 -13.35 -13.68
C PRO A 119 14.90 -13.74 -13.16
N GLN A 120 14.60 -13.44 -11.90
CA GLN A 120 13.30 -13.74 -11.28
C GLN A 120 12.19 -12.85 -11.87
N SER A 121 12.47 -11.57 -12.05
CA SER A 121 11.54 -10.60 -12.65
C SER A 121 11.30 -10.88 -14.14
N LYS A 122 12.33 -11.26 -14.89
CA LYS A 122 12.20 -11.77 -16.28
C LYS A 122 11.24 -12.94 -16.35
N LYS A 123 11.45 -13.98 -15.53
CA LYS A 123 10.57 -15.17 -15.51
C LYS A 123 9.11 -14.82 -15.24
N TYR A 124 8.85 -13.86 -14.37
CA TYR A 124 7.50 -13.40 -14.09
C TYR A 124 6.89 -12.64 -15.28
N TRP A 125 7.58 -11.62 -15.78
CA TRP A 125 7.03 -10.75 -16.83
C TRP A 125 7.00 -11.42 -18.21
N ASP A 126 7.91 -12.33 -18.53
CA ASP A 126 7.83 -13.16 -19.74
C ASP A 126 6.48 -13.90 -19.84
N ARG A 127 5.91 -14.28 -18.69
CA ARG A 127 4.59 -14.93 -18.62
C ARG A 127 3.41 -13.95 -18.58
N TRP A 128 3.59 -12.79 -17.96
CA TRP A 128 2.47 -11.93 -17.55
C TRP A 128 2.45 -10.53 -18.18
N ILE A 129 3.42 -10.16 -19.02
CA ILE A 129 3.50 -8.81 -19.60
C ILE A 129 2.22 -8.40 -20.35
N ARG A 130 1.51 -9.36 -20.96
CA ARG A 130 0.18 -9.16 -21.58
C ARG A 130 -0.90 -8.63 -20.63
N PHE A 131 -0.64 -8.57 -19.32
CA PHE A 131 -1.50 -7.84 -18.38
C PHE A 131 -1.67 -6.38 -18.76
N PHE A 132 -0.69 -5.78 -19.43
CA PHE A 132 -0.70 -4.42 -19.95
C PHE A 132 -1.25 -4.31 -21.37
N ASP A 133 -1.70 -5.39 -22.01
CA ASP A 133 -2.31 -5.29 -23.34
C ASP A 133 -3.59 -6.12 -23.42
N HIS A 134 -4.63 -5.61 -22.75
CA HIS A 134 -5.98 -6.14 -22.90
C HIS A 134 -6.97 -4.98 -23.10
N PRO A 135 -7.77 -4.99 -24.18
CA PRO A 135 -8.53 -3.82 -24.62
C PRO A 135 -9.57 -3.35 -23.58
N THR A 136 -10.12 -4.27 -22.79
CA THR A 136 -11.19 -3.98 -21.82
C THR A 136 -10.81 -4.25 -20.37
N LYS A 137 -9.55 -4.63 -20.10
CA LYS A 137 -9.11 -5.02 -18.75
C LYS A 137 -7.71 -4.47 -18.48
N SER A 138 -7.69 -3.22 -18.02
CA SER A 138 -6.50 -2.53 -17.52
C SER A 138 -5.69 -3.38 -16.54
N PHE A 139 -4.38 -3.11 -16.49
CA PHE A 139 -3.47 -3.59 -15.46
C PHE A 139 -4.01 -3.37 -14.04
N TYR A 140 -4.70 -2.27 -13.79
CA TYR A 140 -5.27 -1.95 -12.48
C TYR A 140 -6.41 -2.87 -12.03
N PHE A 141 -6.91 -3.73 -12.92
CA PHE A 141 -7.82 -4.83 -12.60
C PHE A 141 -7.14 -6.22 -12.60
N ARG A 142 -5.81 -6.25 -12.45
CA ARG A 142 -4.98 -7.46 -12.32
C ARG A 142 -4.40 -7.58 -10.91
N GLY A 143 -3.92 -8.77 -10.57
CA GLY A 143 -3.51 -9.07 -9.19
C GLY A 143 -4.70 -9.22 -8.24
N THR A 144 -4.43 -9.46 -6.97
CA THR A 144 -5.45 -9.68 -5.94
C THR A 144 -6.27 -8.41 -5.71
N SER A 145 -5.61 -7.27 -5.49
CA SER A 145 -6.27 -5.98 -5.26
C SER A 145 -7.10 -5.53 -6.45
N GLY A 146 -6.57 -5.67 -7.68
CA GLY A 146 -7.30 -5.33 -8.90
C GLY A 146 -8.48 -6.24 -9.19
N ALA A 147 -8.39 -7.53 -8.82
CA ALA A 147 -9.54 -8.45 -8.91
C ALA A 147 -10.66 -8.05 -7.95
N PHE A 148 -10.31 -7.65 -6.72
CA PHE A 148 -11.26 -7.11 -5.75
C PHE A 148 -11.88 -5.79 -6.24
N ALA A 149 -11.08 -4.85 -6.73
CA ALA A 149 -11.57 -3.61 -7.35
C ALA A 149 -12.57 -3.88 -8.48
N LYS A 150 -12.29 -4.85 -9.35
CA LYS A 150 -13.22 -5.27 -10.42
C LYS A 150 -14.53 -5.84 -9.86
N MET A 151 -14.47 -6.61 -8.76
CA MET A 151 -15.65 -7.14 -8.09
C MET A 151 -16.52 -6.00 -7.56
N VAL A 152 -15.93 -5.05 -6.83
CA VAL A 152 -16.62 -3.86 -6.32
C VAL A 152 -17.21 -3.02 -7.46
N GLY A 153 -16.46 -2.76 -8.52
CA GLY A 153 -16.96 -2.06 -9.70
C GLY A 153 -18.12 -2.78 -10.40
N THR A 154 -18.11 -4.13 -10.40
CA THR A 154 -19.23 -4.94 -10.91
C THR A 154 -20.46 -4.82 -10.02
N TYR A 155 -20.29 -4.82 -8.70
CA TYR A 155 -21.36 -4.59 -7.74
C TYR A 155 -21.99 -3.19 -7.91
N ILE A 156 -21.16 -2.14 -7.94
CA ILE A 156 -21.59 -0.75 -8.16
C ILE A 156 -22.40 -0.63 -9.46
N ASN A 157 -21.94 -1.29 -10.53
CA ASN A 157 -22.59 -1.21 -11.84
C ASN A 157 -23.88 -2.04 -11.93
N LYS A 158 -23.87 -3.29 -11.48
CA LYS A 158 -24.96 -4.25 -11.75
C LYS A 158 -25.97 -4.36 -10.61
N VAL A 159 -25.53 -4.19 -9.37
CA VAL A 159 -26.35 -4.39 -8.16
C VAL A 159 -26.81 -3.05 -7.61
N ALA A 160 -25.89 -2.17 -7.20
CA ALA A 160 -26.24 -0.84 -6.69
C ALA A 160 -26.75 0.09 -7.81
N ARG A 161 -26.40 -0.19 -9.07
CA ARG A 161 -26.81 0.55 -10.28
C ARG A 161 -26.55 2.05 -10.17
N CYS A 162 -25.42 2.41 -9.57
CA CYS A 162 -25.04 3.80 -9.30
C CYS A 162 -23.67 4.17 -9.91
N LYS A 163 -23.25 3.47 -10.97
CA LYS A 163 -21.95 3.70 -11.61
C LYS A 163 -21.81 5.12 -12.16
N LYS A 164 -22.89 5.72 -12.66
CA LYS A 164 -22.88 7.07 -13.20
C LYS A 164 -22.59 8.07 -12.08
N GLU A 165 -23.34 7.97 -10.99
CA GLU A 165 -23.21 8.83 -9.82
C GLU A 165 -21.85 8.65 -9.13
N VAL A 166 -21.32 7.42 -9.03
CA VAL A 166 -19.95 7.20 -8.51
C VAL A 166 -18.89 7.89 -9.36
N ARG A 167 -19.07 7.97 -10.69
CA ARG A 167 -18.18 8.75 -11.56
C ARG A 167 -18.37 10.25 -11.36
N GLU A 168 -19.62 10.71 -11.21
CA GLU A 168 -19.92 12.11 -10.90
C GLU A 168 -19.25 12.54 -9.58
N ILE A 169 -19.17 11.67 -8.56
CA ILE A 169 -18.43 11.98 -7.32
C ILE A 169 -16.95 12.24 -7.61
N LEU A 170 -16.29 11.40 -8.41
CA LEU A 170 -14.86 11.55 -8.72
C LEU A 170 -14.53 12.86 -9.45
N ASP A 171 -15.50 13.41 -10.17
CA ASP A 171 -15.34 14.61 -10.99
C ASP A 171 -16.08 15.82 -10.38
N ALA A 172 -16.56 15.69 -9.13
CA ALA A 172 -17.25 16.76 -8.42
C ALA A 172 -16.31 17.97 -8.23
N PRO A 173 -16.75 19.22 -8.53
CA PRO A 173 -15.86 20.38 -8.47
C PRO A 173 -15.64 20.87 -7.04
N THR A 174 -16.57 20.63 -6.13
CA THR A 174 -16.46 21.01 -4.71
C THR A 174 -16.79 19.84 -3.78
N LEU A 175 -16.36 19.95 -2.52
CA LEU A 175 -16.72 18.98 -1.47
C LEU A 175 -18.23 18.94 -1.23
N GLN A 176 -18.93 20.06 -1.38
CA GLN A 176 -20.37 20.13 -1.22
C GLN A 176 -21.08 19.33 -2.32
N ASP A 177 -20.71 19.53 -3.59
CA ASP A 177 -21.29 18.74 -4.70
C ASP A 177 -21.04 17.25 -4.51
N GLN A 178 -19.82 16.90 -4.07
CA GLN A 178 -19.43 15.53 -3.72
C GLN A 178 -20.34 14.93 -2.62
N GLN A 179 -20.61 15.68 -1.55
CA GLN A 179 -21.52 15.25 -0.47
C GLN A 179 -22.95 15.02 -0.99
N GLU A 180 -23.48 15.96 -1.75
CA GLU A 180 -24.83 15.85 -2.32
C GLU A 180 -24.98 14.64 -3.24
N ILE A 181 -23.95 14.30 -4.02
CA ILE A 181 -23.96 13.09 -4.85
C ILE A 181 -23.83 11.83 -3.98
N TYR A 182 -22.94 11.84 -2.98
CA TYR A 182 -22.75 10.71 -2.06
C TYR A 182 -24.03 10.35 -1.30
N ASP A 183 -24.75 11.34 -0.77
CA ASP A 183 -25.98 11.12 0.00
C ASP A 183 -27.07 10.44 -0.85
N ARG A 184 -27.14 10.73 -2.16
CA ARG A 184 -28.08 10.07 -3.09
C ARG A 184 -27.74 8.60 -3.36
N VAL A 185 -26.48 8.20 -3.20
CA VAL A 185 -26.02 6.84 -3.54
C VAL A 185 -25.66 5.99 -2.34
N ARG A 186 -25.45 6.58 -1.17
CA ARG A 186 -25.09 5.89 0.07
C ARG A 186 -25.99 4.69 0.31
N GLU A 187 -27.31 4.90 0.32
CA GLU A 187 -28.29 3.82 0.57
C GLU A 187 -28.34 2.77 -0.57
N LYS A 188 -27.99 3.15 -1.80
CA LYS A 188 -27.89 2.21 -2.92
C LYS A 188 -26.68 1.27 -2.76
N ILE A 189 -25.55 1.83 -2.33
CA ILE A 189 -24.31 1.10 -2.08
C ILE A 189 -24.44 0.27 -0.81
N TRP A 190 -24.96 0.85 0.26
CA TRP A 190 -25.05 0.25 1.59
C TRP A 190 -26.39 -0.45 1.83
N SER A 191 -26.82 -1.28 0.87
CA SER A 191 -28.08 -2.01 0.98
C SER A 191 -28.11 -2.94 2.21
N ARG A 192 -29.31 -3.22 2.74
CA ARG A 192 -29.49 -4.18 3.85
C ARG A 192 -28.86 -5.54 3.56
N SER A 193 -28.92 -6.00 2.31
CA SER A 193 -28.32 -7.25 1.87
C SER A 193 -26.79 -7.21 1.88
N LEU A 194 -26.17 -6.08 1.51
CA LEU A 194 -24.72 -5.92 1.60
C LEU A 194 -24.27 -5.88 3.06
N LYS A 195 -24.92 -5.07 3.91
CA LYS A 195 -24.63 -5.01 5.35
C LYS A 195 -24.75 -6.40 5.99
N PHE A 196 -25.79 -7.15 5.66
CA PHE A 196 -25.97 -8.53 6.11
C PHE A 196 -24.85 -9.46 5.62
N ALA A 197 -24.44 -9.37 4.35
CA ALA A 197 -23.37 -10.20 3.80
C ALA A 197 -22.02 -9.90 4.45
N MET A 198 -21.69 -8.63 4.69
CA MET A 198 -20.44 -8.20 5.31
C MET A 198 -20.35 -8.57 6.79
N ASN A 199 -21.47 -8.70 7.49
CA ASN A 199 -21.50 -9.19 8.86
C ASN A 199 -21.08 -10.68 9.00
N ARG A 200 -20.96 -11.43 7.89
CA ARG A 200 -20.59 -12.86 7.91
C ARG A 200 -19.07 -13.07 7.79
N ASP A 201 -18.54 -13.90 8.68
CA ASP A 201 -17.12 -14.31 8.73
C ASP A 201 -16.58 -14.82 7.40
N THR A 202 -17.39 -15.59 6.69
CA THR A 202 -17.03 -16.16 5.40
C THR A 202 -16.79 -15.09 4.35
N THR A 203 -17.59 -14.03 4.35
CA THR A 203 -17.51 -12.96 3.34
C THR A 203 -16.23 -12.17 3.48
N LEU A 204 -15.93 -11.70 4.70
CA LEU A 204 -14.72 -10.89 4.94
C LEU A 204 -13.43 -11.69 4.79
N SER A 205 -13.44 -12.98 5.17
CA SER A 205 -12.30 -13.88 4.92
C SER A 205 -12.03 -14.06 3.42
N MET A 206 -13.08 -14.09 2.59
CA MET A 206 -12.94 -14.13 1.12
C MET A 206 -12.42 -12.80 0.54
N LEU A 207 -12.63 -11.68 1.23
CA LEU A 207 -12.10 -10.37 0.85
C LEU A 207 -10.66 -10.13 1.33
N GLY A 208 -10.05 -11.12 1.98
CA GLY A 208 -8.65 -11.06 2.42
C GLY A 208 -8.43 -10.32 3.74
N VAL A 209 -9.49 -9.95 4.47
CA VAL A 209 -9.38 -9.34 5.80
C VAL A 209 -9.06 -10.44 6.82
N PRO A 210 -7.89 -10.41 7.50
CA PRO A 210 -7.55 -11.40 8.51
C PRO A 210 -8.56 -11.37 9.68
N LYS A 211 -8.86 -12.55 10.25
CA LYS A 211 -9.77 -12.66 11.40
C LYS A 211 -9.30 -11.85 12.62
N ALA A 212 -7.99 -11.70 12.81
CA ALA A 212 -7.39 -10.90 13.88
C ALA A 212 -7.79 -9.43 13.76
N GLN A 213 -7.56 -8.83 12.59
CA GLN A 213 -7.93 -7.44 12.28
C GLN A 213 -9.43 -7.21 12.49
N ARG A 214 -10.28 -8.13 12.01
CA ARG A 214 -11.72 -8.04 12.26
C ARG A 214 -12.06 -8.07 13.74
N ARG A 215 -11.52 -9.02 14.51
CA ARG A 215 -11.81 -9.13 15.95
C ARG A 215 -11.43 -7.87 16.71
N GLN A 216 -10.30 -7.25 16.37
CA GLN A 216 -9.91 -5.96 16.93
C GLN A 216 -10.94 -4.87 16.61
N ILE A 217 -11.34 -4.73 15.35
CA ILE A 217 -12.33 -3.71 14.95
C ILE A 217 -13.71 -3.98 15.57
N ASP A 218 -14.20 -5.22 15.56
CA ASP A 218 -15.50 -5.58 16.15
C ASP A 218 -15.56 -5.35 17.67
N GLN A 219 -14.41 -5.44 18.37
CA GLN A 219 -14.31 -5.16 19.80
C GLN A 219 -14.14 -3.67 20.12
N GLN A 220 -13.44 -2.92 19.26
CA GLN A 220 -13.00 -1.56 19.56
C GLN A 220 -13.83 -0.47 18.86
N TYR A 221 -14.51 -0.79 17.75
CA TYR A 221 -15.28 0.18 16.97
C TYR A 221 -16.79 0.00 17.19
N PRO A 222 -17.52 1.03 17.69
CA PRO A 222 -18.97 0.96 17.81
C PRO A 222 -19.65 0.66 16.47
N GLY A 223 -20.39 -0.45 16.39
CA GLY A 223 -21.02 -0.93 15.15
C GLY A 223 -20.16 -1.88 14.30
N GLY A 224 -18.96 -2.24 14.79
CA GLY A 224 -18.07 -3.24 14.23
C GLY A 224 -17.54 -2.93 12.83
N ILE A 225 -17.01 -3.97 12.18
CA ILE A 225 -16.32 -3.86 10.88
C ILE A 225 -17.17 -3.23 9.78
N VAL A 226 -18.48 -3.48 9.76
CA VAL A 226 -19.37 -2.90 8.74
C VAL A 226 -19.47 -1.39 8.91
N LYS A 227 -19.66 -0.91 10.15
CA LYS A 227 -19.73 0.52 10.41
C LYS A 227 -18.38 1.20 10.18
N PHE A 228 -17.27 0.53 10.53
CA PHE A 228 -15.93 1.02 10.24
C PHE A 228 -15.69 1.23 8.74
N VAL A 229 -16.03 0.25 7.90
CA VAL A 229 -15.88 0.38 6.44
C VAL A 229 -16.85 1.45 5.89
N GLU A 230 -18.08 1.53 6.42
CA GLU A 230 -19.03 2.59 6.06
C GLU A 230 -18.48 3.99 6.35
N ASP A 231 -17.92 4.19 7.55
CA ASP A 231 -17.33 5.47 7.95
C ASP A 231 -16.05 5.80 7.17
N SER A 232 -15.24 4.79 6.85
CA SER A 232 -14.04 4.96 6.04
C SER A 232 -14.38 5.40 4.60
N LEU A 233 -15.38 4.77 3.98
CA LEU A 233 -15.87 5.21 2.66
C LEU A 233 -16.52 6.59 2.75
N GLU A 234 -17.31 6.87 3.80
CA GLU A 234 -17.91 8.20 3.99
C GLU A 234 -16.84 9.28 4.14
N ALA A 235 -15.74 8.99 4.84
CA ALA A 235 -14.61 9.92 4.94
C ALA A 235 -14.05 10.28 3.56
N VAL A 236 -13.73 9.27 2.74
CA VAL A 236 -13.20 9.46 1.38
C VAL A 236 -14.18 10.17 0.46
N PHE A 237 -15.41 9.69 0.40
CA PHE A 237 -16.39 10.08 -0.62
C PHE A 237 -17.26 11.26 -0.20
N ALA A 238 -17.18 11.74 1.05
CA ALA A 238 -17.98 12.88 1.52
C ALA A 238 -17.26 13.87 2.45
N LYS A 239 -16.11 13.56 3.05
CA LYS A 239 -15.47 14.45 4.06
C LYS A 239 -14.17 15.08 3.59
N ILE A 240 -13.44 14.45 2.67
CA ILE A 240 -12.23 15.01 2.07
C ILE A 240 -12.39 15.21 0.56
N PRO A 241 -11.73 16.22 -0.04
CA PRO A 241 -11.79 16.45 -1.49
C PRO A 241 -11.28 15.24 -2.29
N ILE A 242 -12.10 14.69 -3.18
CA ILE A 242 -11.76 13.47 -3.94
C ILE A 242 -11.05 13.74 -5.28
N GLN A 243 -10.99 14.99 -5.73
CA GLN A 243 -10.57 15.35 -7.10
C GLN A 243 -9.17 14.82 -7.44
N ASP A 244 -8.24 14.89 -6.48
CA ASP A 244 -6.86 14.42 -6.62
C ASP A 244 -6.61 13.02 -6.03
N ASN A 245 -7.67 12.30 -5.65
CA ASN A 245 -7.60 10.99 -5.05
C ASN A 245 -7.42 9.88 -6.10
N TYR A 246 -6.17 9.71 -6.53
CA TYR A 246 -5.83 8.75 -7.57
C TYR A 246 -6.00 7.29 -7.14
N PHE A 247 -6.00 7.00 -5.83
CA PHE A 247 -6.14 5.64 -5.30
C PHE A 247 -7.52 5.04 -5.63
N TRP A 248 -8.57 5.81 -5.35
CA TRP A 248 -9.94 5.40 -5.65
C TRP A 248 -10.26 5.55 -7.13
N ARG A 249 -9.78 6.64 -7.77
CA ARG A 249 -10.00 6.87 -9.21
C ARG A 249 -9.52 5.70 -10.05
N VAL A 250 -8.31 5.18 -9.81
CA VAL A 250 -7.74 4.12 -10.65
C VAL A 250 -8.50 2.80 -10.53
N TYR A 251 -9.03 2.47 -9.35
CA TYR A 251 -9.83 1.26 -9.15
C TYR A 251 -11.29 1.41 -9.59
N ILE A 252 -11.80 2.63 -9.75
CA ILE A 252 -13.14 2.87 -10.32
C ILE A 252 -13.09 2.93 -11.85
N THR A 253 -12.05 3.55 -12.41
CA THR A 253 -11.97 3.87 -13.85
C THR A 253 -11.06 2.92 -14.63
N GLY A 254 -10.06 2.34 -13.97
CA GLY A 254 -9.03 1.50 -14.59
C GLY A 254 -7.84 2.28 -15.12
N SER A 255 -7.73 3.59 -14.89
CA SER A 255 -6.60 4.41 -15.31
C SER A 255 -6.43 5.62 -14.39
N TYR A 256 -5.29 6.27 -14.46
CA TYR A 256 -5.10 7.60 -13.90
C TYR A 256 -5.50 8.68 -14.91
N THR A 257 -5.53 9.93 -14.46
CA THR A 257 -5.52 11.10 -15.35
C THR A 257 -4.22 11.87 -15.15
N PRO A 258 -3.80 12.75 -16.07
CA PRO A 258 -2.56 13.50 -15.90
C PRO A 258 -2.55 14.36 -14.63
N SER A 259 -3.73 14.90 -14.25
CA SER A 259 -3.91 15.69 -13.03
C SER A 259 -4.12 14.86 -11.75
N CYS A 260 -4.49 13.59 -11.87
CA CYS A 260 -4.83 12.71 -10.75
C CYS A 260 -4.11 11.37 -10.92
N CYS A 261 -2.79 11.39 -10.67
CA CYS A 261 -1.90 10.24 -10.74
C CYS A 261 -0.84 10.30 -9.62
N PRO A 262 -0.19 9.17 -9.29
CA PRO A 262 0.96 9.14 -8.38
C PRO A 262 2.10 10.04 -8.89
N GLU A 263 2.93 10.55 -7.98
CA GLU A 263 4.00 11.49 -8.34
C GLU A 263 4.98 10.92 -9.37
N TYR A 264 5.32 9.63 -9.29
CA TYR A 264 6.21 8.97 -10.25
C TYR A 264 5.62 8.85 -11.67
N VAL A 265 4.31 9.12 -11.83
CA VAL A 265 3.61 9.07 -13.12
C VAL A 265 3.56 10.45 -13.81
N LYS A 266 3.83 11.54 -13.08
CA LYS A 266 3.84 12.90 -13.65
C LYS A 266 5.08 13.12 -14.52
N GLU A 267 4.92 13.79 -15.66
CA GLU A 267 6.00 14.05 -16.62
C GLU A 267 7.26 14.67 -16.01
N ALA A 268 7.12 15.78 -15.26
CA ALA A 268 8.26 16.44 -14.63
C ALA A 268 9.02 15.53 -13.63
N ASN A 269 8.32 14.59 -12.99
CA ASN A 269 8.94 13.65 -12.06
C ASN A 269 9.48 12.40 -12.76
N PHE A 270 8.87 11.99 -13.87
CA PHE A 270 9.40 10.97 -14.78
C PHE A 270 10.82 11.35 -15.22
N GLU A 271 11.01 12.60 -15.67
CA GLU A 271 12.32 13.10 -16.09
C GLU A 271 13.33 13.09 -14.94
N ARG A 272 12.93 13.52 -13.73
CA ARG A 272 13.79 13.48 -12.54
C ARG A 272 14.22 12.06 -12.17
N LEU A 273 13.30 11.09 -12.27
CA LEU A 273 13.58 9.68 -12.00
C LEU A 273 14.53 9.10 -13.06
N GLN A 274 14.29 9.41 -14.33
CA GLN A 274 15.14 9.01 -15.44
C GLN A 274 16.56 9.59 -15.31
N ASN A 275 16.68 10.85 -14.86
CA ASN A 275 17.93 11.59 -14.72
C ASN A 275 18.64 11.34 -13.37
N GLY A 276 18.77 10.07 -12.98
CA GLY A 276 19.69 9.64 -11.92
C GLY A 276 19.07 9.31 -10.55
N LEU A 277 17.87 9.77 -10.22
CA LEU A 277 17.29 9.43 -8.90
C LEU A 277 17.07 7.91 -8.72
N LEU A 278 16.87 7.17 -9.81
CA LEU A 278 16.75 5.72 -9.77
C LEU A 278 18.03 4.98 -9.38
N GLU A 279 19.19 5.64 -9.31
CA GLU A 279 20.44 5.05 -8.80
C GLU A 279 20.39 4.81 -7.29
N ASN A 280 19.56 5.58 -6.59
CA ASN A 280 19.36 5.48 -5.14
C ASN A 280 18.33 4.42 -4.75
N LEU A 281 17.73 3.72 -5.72
CA LEU A 281 16.75 2.65 -5.49
C LEU A 281 17.44 1.29 -5.39
N HIS A 282 17.23 0.59 -4.28
CA HIS A 282 17.69 -0.78 -4.07
C HIS A 282 16.52 -1.69 -3.71
N ILE A 283 16.35 -2.77 -4.46
CA ILE A 283 15.21 -3.69 -4.34
C ILE A 283 15.71 -5.02 -3.76
N HIS A 284 15.04 -5.50 -2.70
CA HIS A 284 15.45 -6.68 -1.93
C HIS A 284 14.27 -7.64 -1.78
N THR A 285 14.41 -8.87 -2.30
CA THR A 285 13.44 -9.95 -2.03
C THR A 285 13.83 -10.65 -0.74
N ASP A 286 13.30 -10.16 0.38
CA ASP A 286 13.59 -10.65 1.74
C ASP A 286 12.46 -10.24 2.71
N SER A 287 12.49 -10.75 3.94
CA SER A 287 11.73 -10.12 5.03
C SER A 287 12.45 -8.85 5.52
N VAL A 288 11.72 -7.96 6.22
CA VAL A 288 12.33 -6.77 6.84
C VAL A 288 13.44 -7.20 7.79
N GLN A 289 13.17 -8.15 8.69
CA GLN A 289 14.18 -8.74 9.57
C GLN A 289 15.38 -9.31 8.78
N GLY A 290 15.13 -10.16 7.78
CA GLY A 290 16.18 -10.85 7.04
C GLY A 290 17.09 -9.90 6.26
N PHE A 291 16.52 -8.83 5.70
CA PHE A 291 17.30 -7.75 5.10
C PHE A 291 18.17 -7.04 6.16
N LEU A 292 17.59 -6.65 7.30
CA LEU A 292 18.29 -5.90 8.33
C LEU A 292 19.45 -6.69 8.95
N GLU A 293 19.28 -7.99 9.17
CA GLU A 293 20.33 -8.88 9.68
C GLU A 293 21.54 -8.98 8.72
N LYS A 294 21.29 -8.95 7.41
CA LYS A 294 22.33 -9.04 6.36
C LYS A 294 22.92 -7.68 5.95
N HIS A 295 22.21 -6.60 6.27
CA HIS A 295 22.63 -5.26 5.91
C HIS A 295 23.65 -4.73 6.92
N ASP A 296 24.78 -4.18 6.46
CA ASP A 296 25.82 -3.65 7.36
C ASP A 296 25.67 -2.15 7.66
N GLY A 297 24.74 -1.47 6.99
CA GLY A 297 24.52 -0.03 7.15
C GLY A 297 23.45 0.34 8.17
N GLN A 298 23.40 1.63 8.51
CA GLN A 298 22.31 2.19 9.30
C GLN A 298 21.18 2.72 8.41
N ILE A 299 19.96 2.67 8.94
CA ILE A 299 18.71 3.17 8.35
C ILE A 299 18.22 4.34 9.19
N THR A 300 17.84 5.46 8.56
CA THR A 300 17.35 6.66 9.26
C THR A 300 15.83 6.74 9.28
N ARG A 301 15.16 6.09 8.32
CA ARG A 301 13.70 6.11 8.17
C ARG A 301 13.18 4.70 7.90
N PHE A 302 12.23 4.25 8.70
CA PHE A 302 11.52 2.99 8.48
C PHE A 302 10.06 3.27 8.17
N ILE A 303 9.55 2.70 7.09
CA ILE A 303 8.13 2.72 6.73
C ILE A 303 7.64 1.28 6.75
N LEU A 304 7.03 0.94 7.87
CA LEU A 304 6.40 -0.35 8.13
C LEU A 304 4.90 -0.25 7.80
N LEU A 305 4.27 -1.40 7.60
CA LEU A 305 2.84 -1.52 7.32
C LEU A 305 2.18 -2.36 8.42
N ASP A 306 0.98 -2.84 8.13
CA ASP A 306 0.14 -3.67 9.00
C ASP A 306 0.62 -5.12 9.11
N HIS A 307 1.77 -5.49 8.53
CA HIS A 307 2.29 -6.86 8.66
C HIS A 307 2.56 -7.24 10.13
N MET A 308 2.82 -6.25 10.99
CA MET A 308 2.98 -6.44 12.42
C MET A 308 1.69 -6.90 13.11
N ASP A 309 0.51 -6.52 12.60
CA ASP A 309 -0.77 -6.97 13.15
C ASP A 309 -0.88 -8.51 13.05
N TRP A 310 -0.43 -9.07 11.93
CA TRP A 310 -0.39 -10.51 11.71
C TRP A 310 0.67 -11.21 12.57
N LEU A 311 1.86 -10.61 12.70
CA LEU A 311 2.91 -11.15 13.57
C LEU A 311 2.49 -11.16 15.03
N SER A 312 1.77 -10.13 15.50
CA SER A 312 1.34 -10.05 16.90
C SER A 312 0.33 -11.14 17.29
N ASP A 313 -0.56 -11.55 16.38
CA ASP A 313 -1.59 -12.56 16.65
C ASP A 313 -1.04 -14.00 16.56
N HIS A 314 -0.03 -14.24 15.71
CA HIS A 314 0.40 -15.60 15.36
C HIS A 314 1.87 -15.92 15.65
N PHE A 315 2.76 -14.93 15.65
CA PHE A 315 4.21 -15.11 15.70
C PHE A 315 4.91 -13.99 16.50
N PHE A 316 4.45 -13.73 17.72
CA PHE A 316 4.98 -12.65 18.55
C PHE A 316 6.52 -12.67 18.73
N PRO A 317 7.19 -13.83 18.90
CA PRO A 317 8.66 -13.85 18.95
C PRO A 317 9.35 -13.35 17.67
N TRP A 318 8.71 -13.48 16.51
CA TRP A 318 9.24 -12.92 15.26
C TRP A 318 9.05 -11.40 15.19
N LEU A 319 7.97 -10.88 15.79
CA LEU A 319 7.81 -9.44 15.98
C LEU A 319 8.94 -8.88 16.84
N GLU A 320 9.26 -9.52 17.98
CA GLU A 320 10.39 -9.12 18.83
C GLU A 320 11.73 -9.19 18.08
N SER A 321 11.96 -10.25 17.29
CA SER A 321 13.17 -10.41 16.49
C SER A 321 13.32 -9.34 15.40
N GLU A 322 12.22 -8.97 14.72
CA GLU A 322 12.23 -7.89 13.73
C GLU A 322 12.53 -6.54 14.39
N TRP A 323 11.91 -6.24 15.53
CA TRP A 323 12.18 -5.01 16.28
C TRP A 323 13.60 -4.96 16.84
N GLN A 324 14.16 -6.11 17.23
CA GLN A 324 15.58 -6.21 17.58
C GLN A 324 16.47 -5.86 16.39
N ALA A 325 16.17 -6.36 15.19
CA ALA A 325 16.92 -6.06 13.97
C ALA A 325 16.79 -4.57 13.58
N ILE A 326 15.60 -3.98 13.74
CA ILE A 326 15.38 -2.54 13.56
C ILE A 326 16.26 -1.74 14.52
N LEU A 327 16.26 -2.09 15.82
CA LEU A 327 17.08 -1.41 16.82
C LEU A 327 18.58 -1.47 16.50
N LEU A 328 19.07 -2.63 16.02
CA LEU A 328 20.50 -2.83 15.66
C LEU A 328 20.93 -2.08 14.39
N ARG A 329 19.99 -1.64 13.56
CA ARG A 329 20.26 -0.92 12.30
C ARG A 329 19.78 0.51 12.30
N ALA A 330 19.07 0.95 13.33
CA ALA A 330 18.65 2.32 13.45
C ALA A 330 19.85 3.27 13.59
N ALA A 331 19.84 4.34 12.81
CA ALA A 331 20.73 5.48 12.99
C ALA A 331 20.28 6.34 14.21
N PRO A 332 21.13 7.24 14.72
CA PRO A 332 20.67 8.28 15.64
C PRO A 332 19.52 9.08 15.02
N LYS A 333 18.50 9.42 15.82
CA LYS A 333 17.28 10.14 15.38
C LYS A 333 16.52 9.41 14.26
N THR A 334 16.45 8.08 14.35
CA THR A 334 15.65 7.27 13.45
C THR A 334 14.17 7.55 13.66
N ARG A 335 13.45 7.74 12.55
CA ARG A 335 12.00 7.90 12.55
C ARG A 335 11.35 6.68 11.92
N ILE A 336 10.29 6.18 12.55
CA ILE A 336 9.57 4.98 12.16
C ILE A 336 8.11 5.37 11.96
N LEU A 337 7.58 5.03 10.79
CA LEU A 337 6.16 5.10 10.48
C LEU A 337 5.59 3.69 10.41
N TRP A 338 4.41 3.49 10.96
CA TRP A 338 3.62 2.30 10.68
C TRP A 338 2.14 2.60 10.63
N ARG A 339 1.43 1.69 9.98
CA ARG A 339 -0.02 1.70 9.84
C ARG A 339 -0.54 0.37 10.36
N SER A 340 -1.75 0.37 10.92
CA SER A 340 -2.39 -0.84 11.41
C SER A 340 -3.83 -0.89 10.96
N GLY A 341 -4.30 -2.10 10.71
CA GLY A 341 -5.69 -2.40 10.50
C GLY A 341 -6.54 -2.20 11.75
N GLY A 342 -5.94 -2.31 12.94
CA GLY A 342 -6.57 -2.00 14.22
C GLY A 342 -6.60 -0.50 14.52
N LEU A 343 -7.46 -0.09 15.45
CA LEU A 343 -7.52 1.30 15.94
C LEU A 343 -6.34 1.63 16.87
N ARG A 344 -5.70 0.60 17.42
CA ARG A 344 -4.53 0.72 18.30
C ARG A 344 -3.56 -0.42 18.08
N THR A 345 -2.27 -0.15 18.24
CA THR A 345 -1.20 -1.15 18.22
C THR A 345 -0.66 -1.45 19.61
N ASP A 346 -1.54 -1.81 20.54
CA ASP A 346 -1.19 -2.11 21.94
C ASP A 346 -0.15 -3.25 22.05
N PHE A 347 -0.09 -4.13 21.05
CA PHE A 347 0.91 -5.22 20.99
C PHE A 347 2.36 -4.72 20.98
N ILE A 348 2.61 -3.48 20.54
CA ILE A 348 3.95 -2.86 20.56
C ILE A 348 4.44 -2.64 22.00
N ASP A 349 3.52 -2.44 22.95
CA ASP A 349 3.86 -2.17 24.35
C ASP A 349 4.43 -3.39 25.09
N ASP A 350 4.19 -4.58 24.53
CA ASP A 350 4.63 -5.86 25.08
C ASP A 350 5.89 -6.41 24.40
N VAL A 351 6.33 -5.79 23.30
CA VAL A 351 7.56 -6.18 22.59
C VAL A 351 8.77 -5.92 23.48
N ARG A 352 9.59 -6.96 23.68
CA ARG A 352 10.87 -6.85 24.39
C ARG A 352 12.04 -6.87 23.42
N VAL A 353 13.00 -5.99 23.65
CA VAL A 353 14.25 -5.89 22.88
C VAL A 353 15.44 -5.75 23.82
N LYS A 354 16.63 -6.11 23.34
CA LYS A 354 17.90 -5.96 24.06
C LYS A 354 18.60 -4.67 23.64
N LYS A 355 18.88 -3.82 24.63
CA LYS A 355 19.73 -2.63 24.50
C LYS A 355 21.02 -2.88 25.29
N GLY A 356 22.09 -3.25 24.59
CA GLY A 356 23.30 -3.75 25.25
C GLY A 356 23.02 -5.11 25.92
N ASN A 357 23.21 -5.18 27.25
CA ASN A 357 22.96 -6.40 28.03
C ASN A 357 21.58 -6.40 28.73
N GLU A 358 20.83 -5.31 28.64
CA GLU A 358 19.55 -5.15 29.32
C GLU A 358 18.38 -5.43 28.37
N GLU A 359 17.38 -6.14 28.88
CA GLU A 359 16.10 -6.33 28.21
C GLU A 359 15.15 -5.19 28.61
N VAL A 360 14.65 -4.46 27.63
CA VAL A 360 13.78 -3.30 27.82
C VAL A 360 12.50 -3.47 26.98
N LYS A 361 11.41 -2.83 27.42
CA LYS A 361 10.20 -2.77 26.59
C LYS A 361 10.40 -1.77 25.47
N LEU A 362 10.01 -2.15 24.26
CA LEU A 362 10.17 -1.31 23.07
C LEU A 362 9.52 0.08 23.25
N LYS A 363 8.35 0.15 23.90
CA LYS A 363 7.66 1.43 24.17
C LYS A 363 8.51 2.44 24.95
N GLU A 364 9.46 1.97 25.77
CA GLU A 364 10.37 2.84 26.53
C GLU A 364 11.45 3.47 25.65
N LEU A 365 11.65 2.93 24.44
CA LEU A 365 12.56 3.44 23.42
C LEU A 365 11.86 4.30 22.36
N LEU A 366 10.53 4.39 22.38
CA LEU A 366 9.76 5.10 21.36
C LEU A 366 9.21 6.42 21.90
N THR A 367 9.49 7.50 21.18
CA THR A 367 8.84 8.80 21.40
C THR A 367 7.82 9.04 20.30
N TYR A 368 6.53 9.05 20.65
CA TYR A 368 5.44 9.18 19.69
C TYR A 368 5.10 10.63 19.38
N ASP A 369 4.93 10.95 18.10
CA ASP A 369 4.37 12.23 17.63
C ASP A 369 2.87 12.06 17.36
N VAL A 370 2.11 11.95 18.45
CA VAL A 370 0.67 11.64 18.43
C VAL A 370 -0.15 12.75 17.76
N GLU A 371 0.24 14.02 17.98
CA GLU A 371 -0.46 15.17 17.39
C GLU A 371 -0.33 15.16 15.87
N LEU A 372 0.90 15.00 15.36
CA LEU A 372 1.15 14.93 13.93
C LEU A 372 0.46 13.71 13.31
N ALA A 373 0.57 12.55 13.95
CA ALA A 373 -0.04 11.30 13.47
C ALA A 373 -1.56 11.44 13.32
N ASN A 374 -2.25 11.94 14.36
CA ASN A 374 -3.70 12.13 14.34
C ASN A 374 -4.13 13.16 13.28
N ARG A 375 -3.41 14.29 13.18
CA ARG A 375 -3.70 15.31 12.16
C ARG A 375 -3.53 14.78 10.75
N LEU A 376 -2.44 14.05 10.49
CA LEU A 376 -2.16 13.50 9.16
C LEU A 376 -3.11 12.38 8.79
N HIS A 377 -3.45 11.48 9.72
CA HIS A 377 -4.34 10.35 9.44
C HIS A 377 -5.74 10.79 8.98
N GLN A 378 -6.25 11.92 9.48
CA GLN A 378 -7.52 12.51 9.02
C GLN A 378 -7.48 12.98 7.56
N LEU A 379 -6.28 13.18 6.99
CA LEU A 379 -6.06 13.62 5.61
C LEU A 379 -5.72 12.45 4.67
N ASP A 380 -5.69 11.20 5.18
CA ASP A 380 -5.37 10.03 4.36
C ASP A 380 -6.42 9.84 3.27
N ARG A 381 -6.03 10.04 2.00
CA ARG A 381 -6.95 9.88 0.87
C ARG A 381 -7.43 8.44 0.67
N VAL A 382 -6.81 7.47 1.33
CA VAL A 382 -7.15 6.06 1.16
C VAL A 382 -8.15 5.58 2.22
N HIS A 383 -7.99 6.01 3.48
CA HIS A 383 -8.77 5.57 4.65
C HIS A 383 -8.94 4.04 4.73
N THR A 384 -7.87 3.29 4.49
CA THR A 384 -7.89 1.82 4.64
C THR A 384 -7.45 1.36 6.02
N TYR A 385 -6.55 2.11 6.66
CA TYR A 385 -5.99 1.77 7.97
C TYR A 385 -6.82 2.37 9.11
N GLY A 386 -6.91 1.64 10.21
CA GLY A 386 -7.60 2.11 11.42
C GLY A 386 -6.73 3.04 12.26
N SER A 387 -5.42 3.01 12.06
CA SER A 387 -4.48 3.89 12.75
C SER A 387 -3.19 4.12 11.96
N PHE A 388 -2.54 5.23 12.26
CA PHE A 388 -1.26 5.66 11.70
C PHE A 388 -0.39 6.19 12.84
N TYR A 389 0.87 5.76 12.88
CA TYR A 389 1.80 6.08 13.94
C TYR A 389 3.08 6.71 13.39
N ILE A 390 3.58 7.68 14.14
CA ILE A 390 4.86 8.35 13.92
C ILE A 390 5.62 8.24 15.24
N ALA A 391 6.79 7.61 15.22
CA ALA A 391 7.65 7.55 16.39
C ALA A 391 9.12 7.77 16.04
N ASP A 392 9.84 8.41 16.95
CA ASP A 392 11.28 8.49 16.92
C ASP A 392 11.87 7.46 17.88
N LEU A 393 12.87 6.70 17.42
CA LEU A 393 13.54 5.69 18.21
C LEU A 393 14.72 6.31 18.98
N ALA A 394 14.66 6.22 20.31
CA ALA A 394 15.70 6.64 21.23
C ALA A 394 16.80 5.57 21.32
N VAL A 395 17.62 5.52 20.27
CA VAL A 395 18.81 4.65 20.20
C VAL A 395 19.91 5.18 21.10
#